data_AF-A0A969U8G7-F1
#
_entry.id   AF-A0A969U8G7-F1
#
_cell.length_a   1.000
_cell.length_b   1.000
_cell.length_c   1.000
_cell.angle_alpha   90.00
_cell.angle_beta   90.00
_cell.angle_gamma   90.00
#
_symmetry.space_group_name_H-M   'P 1'
#
loop_
_entity.id
_entity.type
_entity.pdbx_description
1 polymer ?
#
loop_
_entity_poly.entity_id
_entity_poly.type
_entity_poly.pdbx_seq_one_letter_code
_entity_poly.pdbx_strand_id
1 'polypeptide(L)'
;KDSENWQDWLNFFSKLGMLDALKPQNLLDLVNALIEKSMRTGSDSVADSCCNVIKYINNHWDDFKDTLVNVRDKQLNLIHILKEYAWLPVVTSPDSLQKYPAALIFTGGLYPVSKVSLWEHGYLIASQRPLLPQSIDLKPEVKKALGLEFGVDKWEQVVAHLDKLIALWDKKCIQ
;
A
#
# COMPACT_ATOMS: atom_id res chain seq x y z
N LYS A 1 14.36 18.72 -2.44
CA LYS A 1 14.86 19.18 -3.76
C LYS A 1 16.05 18.30 -4.13
N ASP A 2 15.89 16.97 -3.96
CA ASP A 2 17.01 16.02 -3.77
C ASP A 2 16.83 14.77 -4.65
N SER A 3 15.92 14.82 -5.62
CA SER A 3 15.61 13.71 -6.53
C SER A 3 16.51 13.66 -7.77
N GLU A 4 17.34 14.68 -8.01
CA GLU A 4 18.15 14.79 -9.25
C GLU A 4 19.44 13.96 -9.23
N ASN A 5 19.80 13.34 -8.11
CA ASN A 5 21.11 12.71 -7.97
C ASN A 5 21.06 11.17 -7.79
N TRP A 6 19.87 10.56 -7.82
CA TRP A 6 19.73 9.11 -7.56
C TRP A 6 20.37 8.26 -8.67
N GLN A 7 20.21 8.66 -9.94
CA GLN A 7 20.88 8.00 -11.07
C GLN A 7 22.40 8.07 -10.97
N ASP A 8 22.94 9.20 -10.54
CA ASP A 8 24.40 9.40 -10.41
C ASP A 8 24.96 8.59 -9.24
N TRP A 9 24.22 8.47 -8.15
CA TRP A 9 24.56 7.57 -7.05
C TRP A 9 24.52 6.10 -7.48
N LEU A 10 23.49 5.66 -8.20
CA LEU A 10 23.43 4.29 -8.73
C LEU A 10 24.58 3.99 -9.70
N ASN A 11 24.90 4.94 -10.60
CA ASN A 11 26.05 4.82 -11.50
C ASN A 11 27.39 4.76 -10.74
N PHE A 12 27.53 5.52 -9.65
CA PHE A 12 28.70 5.47 -8.78
C PHE A 12 28.83 4.12 -8.08
N PHE A 13 27.74 3.60 -7.49
CA PHE A 13 27.75 2.30 -6.82
C PHE A 13 27.98 1.14 -7.79
N SER A 14 27.41 1.20 -8.99
CA SER A 14 27.67 0.27 -10.09
C SER A 14 29.15 0.21 -10.44
N LYS A 15 29.80 1.37 -10.59
CA LYS A 15 31.26 1.48 -10.85
C LYS A 15 32.13 0.93 -9.72
N LEU A 16 31.61 0.87 -8.49
CA LEU A 16 32.28 0.25 -7.34
C LEU A 16 32.05 -1.26 -7.24
N GLY A 17 31.36 -1.88 -8.22
CA GLY A 17 30.99 -3.29 -8.19
C GLY A 17 29.89 -3.62 -7.18
N MET A 18 29.16 -2.59 -6.70
CA MET A 18 27.97 -2.78 -5.88
C MET A 18 26.73 -2.94 -6.79
N LEU A 19 25.75 -3.70 -6.31
CA LEU A 19 24.59 -4.13 -7.12
C LEU A 19 23.79 -2.94 -7.68
N ASP A 20 23.59 -2.96 -9.00
CA ASP A 20 22.81 -1.99 -9.77
C ASP A 20 21.30 -2.08 -9.51
N ALA A 21 20.86 -3.14 -8.81
CA ALA A 21 19.47 -3.43 -8.48
C ALA A 21 19.33 -3.96 -7.05
N LEU A 22 18.23 -3.61 -6.39
CA LEU A 22 17.95 -4.06 -5.04
C LEU A 22 17.66 -5.58 -5.06
N LYS A 23 18.43 -6.37 -4.31
CA LYS A 23 18.12 -7.81 -4.16
C LYS A 23 16.73 -8.00 -3.55
N PRO A 24 15.95 -9.01 -3.97
CA PRO A 24 14.63 -9.32 -3.39
C PRO A 24 14.64 -9.43 -1.87
N GLN A 25 15.68 -10.05 -1.29
CA GLN A 25 15.83 -10.15 0.17
C GLN A 25 15.94 -8.77 0.84
N ASN A 26 16.69 -7.84 0.24
CA ASN A 26 16.86 -6.49 0.80
C ASN A 26 15.53 -5.72 0.81
N LEU A 27 14.64 -5.98 -0.15
CA LEU A 27 13.31 -5.36 -0.17
C LEU A 27 12.45 -5.86 1.01
N LEU A 28 12.48 -7.17 1.27
CA LEU A 28 11.80 -7.75 2.42
C LEU A 28 12.38 -7.22 3.74
N ASP A 29 13.70 -7.13 3.85
CA ASP A 29 14.38 -6.61 5.04
C ASP A 29 14.04 -5.14 5.28
N LEU A 30 13.95 -4.33 4.21
CA LEU A 30 13.48 -2.96 4.29
C LEU A 30 12.03 -2.87 4.80
N VAL A 31 11.12 -3.71 4.28
CA VAL A 31 9.73 -3.76 4.74
C VAL A 31 9.65 -4.13 6.22
N ASN A 32 10.42 -5.12 6.66
CA ASN A 32 10.51 -5.50 8.08
C ASN A 32 11.03 -4.33 8.94
N ALA A 33 12.07 -3.62 8.49
CA ALA A 33 12.59 -2.45 9.18
C ALA A 33 11.55 -1.32 9.28
N LEU A 34 10.71 -1.11 8.26
CA LEU A 34 9.61 -0.15 8.28
C LEU A 34 8.53 -0.56 9.27
N ILE A 35 8.17 -1.85 9.33
CA ILE A 35 7.25 -2.39 10.33
C ILE A 35 7.77 -2.09 11.74
N GLU A 36 9.02 -2.45 12.04
CA GLU A 36 9.65 -2.19 13.34
C GLU A 36 9.78 -0.69 13.67
N LYS A 37 10.04 0.14 12.67
CA LYS A 37 10.09 1.60 12.85
C LYS A 37 8.70 2.16 13.18
N SER A 38 7.65 1.66 12.53
CA SER A 38 6.27 2.09 12.79
C SER A 38 5.83 1.80 14.23
N MET A 39 6.28 0.68 14.81
CA MET A 39 5.99 0.32 16.20
C MET A 39 6.56 1.32 17.21
N ARG A 40 7.65 2.02 16.85
CA ARG A 40 8.32 3.01 17.71
C ARG A 40 7.88 4.45 17.45
N THR A 41 7.50 4.77 16.22
CA THR A 41 7.34 6.16 15.75
C THR A 41 5.97 6.44 15.11
N GLY A 42 5.08 5.46 15.06
CA GLY A 42 3.77 5.54 14.43
C GLY A 42 3.78 5.16 12.94
N SER A 43 2.61 4.80 12.41
CA SER A 43 2.42 4.44 10.99
C SER A 43 2.70 5.60 10.05
N ASP A 44 2.41 6.82 10.49
CA ASP A 44 2.50 8.02 9.64
C ASP A 44 3.96 8.34 9.28
N SER A 45 4.91 8.03 10.18
CA SER A 45 6.35 8.29 9.97
C SER A 45 6.99 7.40 8.91
N VAL A 46 6.34 6.29 8.55
CA VAL A 46 6.82 5.32 7.54
C VAL A 46 5.99 5.35 6.26
N ALA A 47 4.96 6.19 6.21
CA ALA A 47 3.93 6.08 5.18
C ALA A 47 4.48 6.30 3.77
N ASP A 48 5.30 7.33 3.60
CA ASP A 48 5.94 7.65 2.31
C ASP A 48 6.90 6.54 1.87
N SER A 49 7.68 6.00 2.80
CA SER A 49 8.61 4.90 2.51
C SER A 49 7.86 3.64 2.07
N CYS A 50 6.77 3.28 2.73
CA CYS A 50 5.95 2.14 2.31
C CYS A 50 5.34 2.35 0.91
N CYS A 51 4.85 3.56 0.62
CA CYS A 51 4.34 3.89 -0.71
C CYS A 51 5.46 3.83 -1.78
N ASN A 52 6.68 4.24 -1.44
CA ASN A 52 7.83 4.15 -2.34
C ASN A 52 8.26 2.71 -2.62
N VAL A 53 8.15 1.80 -1.65
CA VAL A 53 8.36 0.37 -1.88
C VAL A 53 7.35 -0.17 -2.90
N ILE A 54 6.06 0.17 -2.78
CA ILE A 54 5.05 -0.23 -3.78
C ILE A 54 5.44 0.31 -5.17
N LYS A 55 5.78 1.61 -5.27
CA LYS A 55 6.17 2.24 -6.54
C LYS A 55 7.40 1.57 -7.14
N TYR A 56 8.37 1.20 -6.31
CA TYR A 56 9.57 0.49 -6.76
C TYR A 56 9.23 -0.90 -7.33
N ILE A 57 8.42 -1.69 -6.63
CA ILE A 57 7.93 -2.99 -7.13
C ILE A 57 7.20 -2.82 -8.47
N ASN A 58 6.38 -1.76 -8.60
CA ASN A 58 5.64 -1.50 -9.84
C ASN A 58 6.57 -1.21 -11.03
N ASN A 59 7.63 -0.45 -10.80
CA ASN A 59 8.60 -0.07 -11.84
C ASN A 59 9.52 -1.24 -12.21
N HIS A 60 9.79 -2.14 -11.27
CA HIS A 60 10.68 -3.28 -11.39
C HIS A 60 9.93 -4.62 -11.32
N TRP A 61 8.70 -4.67 -11.83
CA TRP A 61 7.81 -5.81 -11.63
C TRP A 61 8.41 -7.15 -12.10
N ASP A 62 9.06 -7.14 -13.26
CA ASP A 62 9.68 -8.34 -13.84
C ASP A 62 10.83 -8.88 -12.98
N ASP A 63 11.50 -8.00 -12.23
CA ASP A 63 12.59 -8.37 -11.32
C ASP A 63 12.08 -9.06 -10.05
N PHE A 64 10.79 -8.92 -9.70
CA PHE A 64 10.25 -9.36 -8.40
C PHE A 64 9.16 -10.43 -8.48
N LYS A 65 8.36 -10.46 -9.56
CA LYS A 65 7.12 -11.25 -9.65
C LYS A 65 7.25 -12.73 -9.24
N ASP A 66 8.34 -13.38 -9.64
CA ASP A 66 8.59 -14.81 -9.41
C ASP A 66 9.75 -15.06 -8.44
N THR A 67 10.22 -14.02 -7.74
CA THR A 67 11.39 -14.15 -6.87
C THR A 67 11.07 -14.84 -5.55
N LEU A 68 12.01 -15.67 -5.12
CA LEU A 68 11.99 -16.32 -3.82
C LEU A 68 12.94 -15.60 -2.86
N VAL A 69 12.50 -15.50 -1.60
CA VAL A 69 13.25 -14.90 -0.49
C VAL A 69 13.27 -15.86 0.68
N ASN A 70 14.32 -15.75 1.50
CA ASN A 70 14.47 -16.58 2.70
C ASN A 70 13.69 -15.98 3.86
N VAL A 71 12.77 -16.77 4.41
CA VAL A 71 12.03 -16.44 5.63
C VAL A 71 12.06 -17.65 6.56
N ARG A 72 12.77 -17.53 7.69
CA ARG A 72 12.89 -18.60 8.71
C ARG A 72 13.27 -19.95 8.08
N ASP A 73 14.34 -19.94 7.31
CA ASP A 73 14.90 -21.10 6.59
C ASP A 73 13.98 -21.74 5.52
N LYS A 74 12.94 -21.01 5.09
CA LYS A 74 12.07 -21.40 3.97
C LYS A 74 12.19 -20.40 2.82
N GLN A 75 12.18 -20.92 1.60
CA GLN A 75 12.08 -20.13 0.38
C GLN A 75 10.61 -19.87 0.06
N LEU A 76 10.21 -18.60 0.03
CA LEU A 76 8.83 -18.17 -0.21
C LEU A 76 8.80 -17.07 -1.26
N ASN A 77 7.72 -17.00 -2.04
CA ASN A 77 7.54 -15.95 -3.03
C ASN A 77 7.39 -14.58 -2.35
N LEU A 78 8.21 -13.61 -2.78
CA LEU A 78 8.25 -12.27 -2.20
C LEU A 78 6.89 -11.57 -2.24
N ILE A 79 6.20 -11.62 -3.39
CA ILE A 79 4.92 -10.94 -3.58
C ILE A 79 3.84 -11.56 -2.69
N HIS A 80 3.84 -12.88 -2.52
CA HIS A 80 2.95 -13.55 -1.59
C HIS A 80 3.18 -13.08 -0.15
N ILE A 81 4.44 -12.97 0.29
CA ILE A 81 4.77 -12.45 1.63
C ILE A 81 4.27 -11.01 1.79
N LEU A 82 4.60 -10.15 0.83
CA LEU A 82 4.24 -8.73 0.87
C LEU A 82 2.73 -8.53 0.87
N LYS A 83 1.96 -9.40 0.22
CA LYS A 83 0.50 -9.34 0.22
C LYS A 83 -0.11 -9.60 1.61
N GLU A 84 0.46 -10.55 2.35
CA GLU A 84 -0.06 -11.01 3.64
C GLU A 84 0.42 -10.15 4.83
N TYR A 85 1.62 -9.57 4.72
CA TYR A 85 2.20 -8.79 5.82
C TYR A 85 1.45 -7.49 6.06
N ALA A 86 1.28 -7.13 7.33
CA ALA A 86 0.73 -5.85 7.73
C ALA A 86 1.81 -4.77 7.68
N TRP A 87 2.00 -4.15 6.52
CA TRP A 87 3.07 -3.16 6.32
C TRP A 87 2.61 -1.86 5.65
N LEU A 88 1.36 -1.77 5.21
CA LEU A 88 0.86 -0.58 4.54
C LEU A 88 0.21 0.40 5.51
N PRO A 89 0.61 1.69 5.46
CA PRO A 89 -0.06 2.75 6.19
C PRO A 89 -1.45 2.99 5.59
N VAL A 90 -2.32 3.63 6.37
CA VAL A 90 -3.65 4.03 5.92
C VAL A 90 -3.92 5.48 6.29
N VAL A 91 -4.88 6.09 5.62
CA VAL A 91 -5.29 7.46 5.91
C VAL A 91 -6.02 7.48 7.25
N THR A 92 -5.47 8.23 8.21
CA THR A 92 -6.03 8.43 9.55
C THR A 92 -6.57 9.85 9.74
N SER A 93 -6.08 10.81 8.94
CA SER A 93 -6.49 12.22 9.03
C SER A 93 -7.95 12.42 8.58
N PRO A 94 -8.82 12.99 9.43
CA PRO A 94 -10.19 13.34 9.07
C PRO A 94 -10.25 14.28 7.84
N ASP A 95 -9.33 15.24 7.76
CA ASP A 95 -9.27 16.22 6.66
C ASP A 95 -9.01 15.56 5.31
N SER A 96 -8.25 14.46 5.30
CA SER A 96 -7.99 13.67 4.09
C SER A 96 -9.19 12.81 3.70
N LEU A 97 -9.97 12.37 4.67
CA LEU A 97 -11.12 11.47 4.47
C LEU A 97 -12.44 12.22 4.19
N GLN A 98 -12.56 13.50 4.56
CA GLN A 98 -13.80 14.29 4.44
C GLN A 98 -14.39 14.31 3.03
N LYS A 99 -13.54 14.16 2.01
CA LYS A 99 -13.96 14.14 0.60
C LYS A 99 -14.61 12.81 0.17
N TYR A 100 -14.50 11.77 0.98
CA TYR A 100 -15.13 10.48 0.76
C TYR A 100 -16.36 10.35 1.67
N PRO A 101 -17.58 10.44 1.13
CA PRO A 101 -18.79 10.27 1.91
C PRO A 101 -18.80 8.94 2.68
N ALA A 102 -19.30 8.96 3.91
CA ALA A 102 -19.32 7.80 4.82
C ALA A 102 -17.96 7.18 5.16
N ALA A 103 -16.83 7.82 4.83
CA ALA A 103 -15.52 7.27 5.16
C ALA A 103 -15.37 7.04 6.67
N LEU A 104 -14.79 5.89 7.03
CA LEU A 104 -14.45 5.58 8.41
C LEU A 104 -13.01 5.98 8.68
N ILE A 105 -12.78 6.52 9.88
CA ILE A 105 -11.44 6.68 10.43
C ILE A 105 -11.06 5.33 11.04
N PHE A 106 -10.16 4.62 10.37
CA PHE A 106 -9.65 3.34 10.87
C PHE A 106 -8.59 3.55 11.94
N THR A 107 -8.36 2.54 12.79
CA THR A 107 -7.34 2.60 13.84
C THR A 107 -5.96 2.80 13.22
N GLY A 108 -5.16 3.69 13.82
CA GLY A 108 -3.78 3.93 13.40
C GLY A 108 -2.95 2.65 13.48
N GLY A 109 -2.17 2.37 12.44
CA GLY A 109 -1.41 1.13 12.32
C GLY A 109 -1.11 0.75 10.87
N LEU A 110 -0.37 -0.35 10.71
CA LEU A 110 -0.09 -0.95 9.42
C LEU A 110 -1.10 -2.06 9.13
N TYR A 111 -1.45 -2.20 7.85
CA TYR A 111 -2.48 -3.12 7.38
C TYR A 111 -1.93 -4.05 6.31
N PRO A 112 -2.45 -5.29 6.21
CA PRO A 112 -2.19 -6.16 5.08
C PRO A 112 -2.64 -5.52 3.77
N VAL A 113 -1.90 -5.78 2.70
CA VAL A 113 -2.20 -5.22 1.38
C VAL A 113 -3.59 -5.64 0.90
N SER A 114 -3.98 -6.87 1.22
CA SER A 114 -5.32 -7.41 0.93
C SER A 114 -6.47 -6.70 1.64
N LYS A 115 -6.19 -5.92 2.70
CA LYS A 115 -7.19 -5.24 3.53
C LYS A 115 -7.31 -3.75 3.24
N VAL A 116 -6.33 -3.15 2.57
CA VAL A 116 -6.39 -1.74 2.17
C VAL A 116 -7.02 -1.58 0.79
N SER A 117 -7.25 -0.34 0.38
CA SER A 117 -7.72 -0.01 -0.97
C SER A 117 -7.01 1.23 -1.50
N LEU A 118 -6.85 1.25 -2.82
CA LEU A 118 -6.33 2.42 -3.51
C LEU A 118 -7.26 3.62 -3.28
N TRP A 119 -6.65 4.79 -3.20
CA TRP A 119 -7.31 6.07 -3.00
C TRP A 119 -8.40 6.37 -4.05
N GLU A 120 -8.22 5.91 -5.28
CA GLU A 120 -9.18 6.05 -6.39
C GLU A 120 -10.51 5.32 -6.14
N HIS A 121 -10.51 4.26 -5.33
CA HIS A 121 -11.72 3.49 -4.99
C HIS A 121 -12.47 4.06 -3.79
N GLY A 122 -12.00 5.15 -3.17
CA GLY A 122 -12.57 5.68 -1.93
C GLY A 122 -14.07 5.98 -2.03
N TYR A 123 -14.55 6.55 -3.13
CA TYR A 123 -15.98 6.85 -3.33
C TYR A 123 -16.88 5.62 -3.39
N LEU A 124 -16.31 4.44 -3.59
CA LEU A 124 -17.05 3.18 -3.69
C LEU A 124 -17.07 2.40 -2.38
N ILE A 125 -16.03 2.54 -1.55
CA ILE A 125 -15.78 1.62 -0.41
C ILE A 125 -15.13 2.26 0.82
N ALA A 126 -14.97 3.58 0.91
CA ALA A 126 -14.26 4.22 2.04
C ALA A 126 -14.91 3.95 3.42
N SER A 127 -16.18 3.55 3.44
CA SER A 127 -16.86 3.14 4.68
C SER A 127 -16.62 1.67 5.07
N GLN A 128 -15.94 0.90 4.23
CA GLN A 128 -15.72 -0.54 4.37
C GLN A 128 -14.24 -0.88 4.46
N ARG A 129 -13.36 -0.11 3.81
CA ARG A 129 -11.93 -0.37 3.78
C ARG A 129 -11.09 0.88 4.02
N PRO A 130 -9.95 0.74 4.72
CA PRO A 130 -8.99 1.81 4.82
C PRO A 130 -8.33 2.12 3.48
N LEU A 131 -8.07 3.40 3.25
CA LEU A 131 -7.47 3.89 2.02
C LEU A 131 -5.97 4.10 2.20
N LEU A 132 -5.19 3.84 1.15
CA LEU A 132 -3.79 4.25 1.10
C LEU A 132 -3.65 5.78 1.13
N PRO A 133 -2.60 6.30 1.78
CA PRO A 133 -2.39 7.75 1.96
C PRO A 133 -2.04 8.50 0.68
N GLN A 134 -1.61 7.80 -0.37
CA GLN A 134 -1.19 8.40 -1.62
C GLN A 134 -1.89 7.75 -2.81
N SER A 135 -2.08 8.56 -3.86
CA SER A 135 -2.38 8.02 -5.19
C SER A 135 -1.14 7.31 -5.72
N ILE A 136 -1.30 6.06 -6.12
CA ILE A 136 -0.23 5.26 -6.72
C ILE A 136 -0.80 4.65 -7.99
N ASP A 137 -0.22 5.03 -9.12
CA ASP A 137 -0.53 4.39 -10.38
C ASP A 137 0.22 3.07 -10.47
N LEU A 138 -0.54 1.98 -10.60
CA LEU A 138 -0.02 0.62 -10.59
C LEU A 138 -0.44 -0.09 -11.86
N LYS A 139 0.50 -0.83 -12.46
CA LYS A 139 0.20 -1.70 -13.58
C LYS A 139 -0.85 -2.74 -13.16
N PRO A 140 -1.79 -3.13 -14.04
CA PRO A 140 -2.87 -4.06 -13.70
C PRO A 140 -2.39 -5.37 -13.06
N GLU A 141 -1.30 -5.94 -13.58
CA GLU A 141 -0.69 -7.16 -13.07
C GLU A 141 -0.15 -7.01 -11.64
N VAL A 142 0.39 -5.84 -11.31
CA VAL A 142 0.88 -5.52 -9.96
C VAL A 142 -0.30 -5.33 -9.01
N LYS A 143 -1.36 -4.61 -9.44
CA LYS A 143 -2.60 -4.47 -8.66
C LYS A 143 -3.18 -5.85 -8.31
N LYS A 144 -3.25 -6.74 -9.30
CA LYS A 144 -3.76 -8.10 -9.13
C LYS A 144 -2.91 -8.94 -8.19
N ALA A 145 -1.60 -8.99 -8.42
CA ALA A 145 -0.69 -9.82 -7.63
C ALA A 145 -0.66 -9.42 -6.15
N LEU A 146 -0.70 -8.11 -5.88
CA LEU A 146 -0.76 -7.57 -4.52
C LEU A 146 -2.16 -7.61 -3.89
N GLY A 147 -3.22 -7.92 -4.67
CA GLY A 147 -4.61 -7.90 -4.19
C GLY A 147 -5.22 -6.51 -4.02
N LEU A 148 -4.64 -5.51 -4.70
CA LEU A 148 -5.13 -4.12 -4.75
C LEU A 148 -6.12 -3.87 -5.89
N GLU A 149 -6.32 -4.83 -6.78
CA GLU A 149 -7.32 -4.74 -7.84
C GLU A 149 -8.74 -4.59 -7.25
N PHE A 150 -9.58 -3.82 -7.94
CA PHE A 150 -10.98 -3.70 -7.61
C PHE A 150 -11.77 -4.71 -8.43
N GLY A 151 -12.00 -5.89 -7.84
CA GLY A 151 -12.66 -7.00 -8.50
C GLY A 151 -14.13 -7.16 -8.10
N VAL A 152 -14.79 -8.12 -8.76
CA VAL A 152 -16.20 -8.50 -8.51
C VAL A 152 -16.40 -9.00 -7.07
N ASP A 153 -15.34 -9.53 -6.44
CA ASP A 153 -15.30 -9.96 -5.04
C ASP A 153 -15.57 -8.81 -4.04
N LYS A 154 -15.52 -7.55 -4.49
CA LYS A 154 -15.79 -6.37 -3.68
C LYS A 154 -17.22 -5.82 -3.83
N TRP A 155 -18.07 -6.44 -4.66
CA TRP A 155 -19.43 -5.96 -4.91
C TRP A 155 -20.26 -5.81 -3.64
N GLU A 156 -20.22 -6.79 -2.74
CA GLU A 156 -20.95 -6.73 -1.46
C GLU A 156 -20.54 -5.52 -0.61
N GLN A 157 -19.26 -5.15 -0.65
CA GLN A 157 -18.74 -3.98 0.06
C GLN A 157 -19.23 -2.68 -0.58
N VAL A 158 -19.37 -2.65 -1.91
CA VAL A 158 -19.95 -1.49 -2.62
C VAL A 158 -21.41 -1.32 -2.24
N VAL A 159 -22.20 -2.39 -2.26
CA VAL A 159 -23.61 -2.36 -1.85
C VAL A 159 -23.72 -1.85 -0.41
N ALA A 160 -22.95 -2.42 0.52
CA ALA A 160 -22.93 -1.98 1.90
C ALA A 160 -22.44 -0.53 2.08
N HIS A 161 -21.60 -0.01 1.18
CA HIS A 161 -21.21 1.40 1.16
C HIS A 161 -22.37 2.28 0.69
N LEU A 162 -23.06 1.90 -0.39
CA LEU A 162 -24.25 2.60 -0.88
C LEU A 162 -25.37 2.64 0.16
N ASP A 163 -25.63 1.54 0.86
CA ASP A 163 -26.61 1.49 1.94
C ASP A 163 -26.30 2.52 3.04
N LYS A 164 -25.01 2.65 3.41
CA LYS A 164 -24.57 3.68 4.35
C LYS A 164 -24.76 5.10 3.81
N LEU A 165 -24.54 5.33 2.51
CA LEU A 165 -24.76 6.63 1.88
C LEU A 165 -26.24 7.01 1.88
N ILE A 166 -27.12 6.07 1.53
CA ILE A 166 -28.57 6.25 1.56
C ILE A 166 -29.02 6.57 2.99
N ALA A 167 -28.58 5.80 3.98
CA ALA A 167 -28.93 6.04 5.38
C ALA A 167 -28.43 7.41 5.90
N LEU A 168 -27.28 7.89 5.42
CA LEU A 168 -26.79 9.23 5.75
C LEU A 168 -27.58 10.33 5.05
N TRP A 169 -28.01 10.10 3.82
CA TRP A 169 -28.85 11.01 3.06
C TRP A 169 -30.20 11.21 3.74
N ASP A 170 -30.89 10.11 4.08
CA ASP A 170 -32.20 10.14 4.73
C ASP A 170 -32.14 10.88 6.07
N LYS A 171 -31.08 10.68 6.86
CA LYS A 171 -30.86 11.41 8.12
C LYS A 171 -30.71 12.92 7.91
N LYS A 172 -30.12 13.36 6.80
CA LYS A 172 -29.91 14.79 6.50
C LYS A 172 -31.15 15.44 5.88
N CYS A 173 -32.03 14.70 5.22
CA CYS A 173 -33.27 15.23 4.66
C CYS A 173 -34.41 15.40 5.68
N ILE A 174 -34.29 14.80 6.87
CA ILE A 174 -35.27 14.88 7.96
C ILE A 174 -34.91 16.00 8.98
N GLN A 175 -33.78 16.69 8.79
CA GLN A 175 -33.36 17.86 9.58
C GLN A 175 -33.58 19.16 8.79
#